data_AF-A0A9D4XBS4-F1
#
_entry.id   AF-A0A9D4XBS4-F1
#
_cell.length_a   1.000
_cell.length_b   1.000
_cell.length_c   1.000
_cell.angle_alpha   90.00
_cell.angle_beta   90.00
_cell.angle_gamma   90.00
#
_symmetry.space_group_name_H-M   'P 1'
#
loop_
_entity.id
_entity.type
_entity.pdbx_description
1 polymer ?
#
loop_
_entity_poly.entity_id
_entity_poly.type
_entity_poly.pdbx_seq_one_letter_code
_entity_poly.pdbx_strand_id
1 'polypeptide(L)'
;MLQLAGVQCAGNPHFWVNEDGSYQEEGQKNTRGYIWGKAGTKLVCAFLSLPVPSRYSTSCGFLSSNVVARTVPDYTDHGVVHKLLLVGYSGSGTSTIFKQAKILYKSTPFSEKERGNIKLTIQTNVYAYLGILLEGRERFEEESLGNLKKNQSLLYTTGTSPKHGNKTVYSIGTRLKAFSDWLLKTMVSGKLDAIFPAATREYTPLIEELWNDSAIKATYERRNEIEMLPSVASYFLERAIQILRTDYEPSDIDILYAEGVTSSNGLASVEFSFPQSAPVEAGDTDDLHDSLARYELITIHARGLGDNCKWLEMFEDVGLVIFCVSLSDYNQFSTDGNSCLTNKMILSRKLFETIVTHPTFEQMDFLLLLNKMDEFEEKIEHIPLTQCDWFSDFHPIISHNRPGSNNNINNNPSLSQLASHYIAVKFKRLYSSLTGQNLYVSLVKGLEPDSVDASLKYGKEILKWNEEKPNFSLSDDSMHSIEASSFSH
;
A
#
# COMPACT_ATOMS: atom_id res chain seq x y z
N MET A 1 -35.33 -8.42 18.18
CA MET A 1 -34.60 -7.25 18.71
C MET A 1 -35.39 -6.42 19.74
N LEU A 2 -36.65 -6.02 19.50
CA LEU A 2 -37.38 -5.11 20.39
C LEU A 2 -37.73 -5.67 21.80
N GLN A 3 -38.13 -6.94 21.90
CA GLN A 3 -38.33 -7.60 23.21
C GLN A 3 -37.02 -7.75 24.00
N LEU A 4 -35.91 -8.06 23.32
CA LEU A 4 -34.56 -8.12 23.90
C LEU A 4 -34.05 -6.75 24.40
N ALA A 5 -34.64 -5.65 23.91
CA ALA A 5 -34.35 -4.29 24.35
C ALA A 5 -35.30 -3.78 25.45
N GLY A 6 -36.11 -4.67 26.07
CA GLY A 6 -36.97 -4.33 27.21
C GLY A 6 -38.25 -3.54 26.86
N VAL A 7 -38.67 -3.55 25.59
CA VAL A 7 -39.94 -2.92 25.18
C VAL A 7 -41.11 -3.84 25.55
N GLN A 8 -42.05 -3.35 26.36
CA GLN A 8 -43.31 -4.07 26.64
C GLN A 8 -44.15 -4.15 25.37
N CYS A 9 -44.16 -5.32 24.74
CA CYS A 9 -45.07 -5.64 23.65
C CYS A 9 -46.31 -6.33 24.22
N ALA A 10 -47.42 -5.61 24.33
CA ALA A 10 -48.73 -6.22 24.57
C ALA A 10 -49.42 -6.43 23.22
N GLY A 11 -49.71 -7.68 22.85
CA GLY A 11 -50.28 -8.09 21.55
C GLY A 11 -49.24 -8.35 20.45
N ASN A 12 -49.71 -8.56 19.21
CA ASN A 12 -48.89 -8.64 17.98
C ASN A 12 -48.91 -7.29 17.19
N PRO A 13 -48.45 -6.16 17.73
CA PRO A 13 -48.32 -4.95 16.93
C PRO A 13 -47.09 -5.02 16.03
N HIS A 14 -47.29 -4.70 14.75
CA HIS A 14 -46.20 -4.45 13.81
C HIS A 14 -45.62 -3.07 14.09
N PHE A 15 -44.29 -2.97 14.14
CA PHE A 15 -43.58 -1.72 14.35
C PHE A 15 -42.79 -1.34 13.10
N TRP A 16 -42.94 -0.08 12.68
CA TRP A 16 -42.13 0.54 11.64
C TRP A 16 -40.96 1.29 12.28
N VAL A 17 -39.76 1.10 11.74
CA VAL A 17 -38.54 1.81 12.16
C VAL A 17 -38.08 2.69 11.00
N ASN A 18 -37.97 3.99 11.24
CA ASN A 18 -37.48 4.95 10.26
C ASN A 18 -35.94 5.02 10.30
N GLU A 19 -35.35 5.59 9.25
CA GLU A 19 -33.89 5.72 9.07
C GLU A 19 -33.20 6.46 10.22
N ASP A 20 -33.88 7.44 10.83
CA ASP A 20 -33.41 8.19 12.00
C ASP A 20 -33.42 7.37 13.31
N GLY A 21 -33.89 6.12 13.26
CA GLY A 21 -34.05 5.24 14.40
C GLY A 21 -35.29 5.46 15.24
N SER A 22 -36.20 6.34 14.81
CA SER A 22 -37.51 6.45 15.42
C SER A 22 -38.35 5.22 15.09
N TYR A 23 -39.13 4.73 16.06
CA TYR A 23 -40.05 3.61 15.80
C TYR A 23 -41.49 3.95 16.19
N GLN A 24 -42.41 3.47 15.36
CA GLN A 24 -43.85 3.71 15.43
C GLN A 24 -44.60 2.38 15.34
N GLU A 25 -45.79 2.35 15.92
CA GLU A 25 -46.72 1.23 15.76
C GLU A 25 -47.51 1.41 14.46
N GLU A 26 -47.63 0.35 13.67
CA GLU A 26 -48.30 0.39 12.37
C GLU A 26 -49.72 0.94 12.49
N GLY A 27 -49.99 2.06 11.80
CA GLY A 27 -51.28 2.76 11.83
C GLY A 27 -51.38 3.96 12.79
N GLN A 28 -50.33 4.28 13.58
CA GLN A 28 -50.29 5.48 14.42
C GLN A 28 -49.14 6.43 14.03
N LYS A 29 -49.44 7.73 13.90
CA LYS A 29 -48.43 8.79 13.59
C LYS A 29 -47.58 9.24 14.79
N ASN A 30 -47.70 8.59 15.95
CA ASN A 30 -47.00 9.00 17.16
C ASN A 30 -45.72 8.18 17.34
N THR A 31 -44.57 8.85 17.23
CA THR A 31 -43.25 8.27 17.52
C THR A 31 -43.15 7.82 18.98
N ARG A 32 -42.92 6.53 19.21
CA ARG A 32 -42.79 5.96 20.57
C ARG A 32 -41.39 6.14 21.17
N GLY A 33 -40.37 6.42 20.35
CA GLY A 33 -39.01 6.72 20.81
C GLY A 33 -37.95 6.35 19.79
N TYR A 34 -36.69 6.42 20.20
CA TYR A 34 -35.52 6.14 19.36
C TYR A 34 -34.78 4.86 19.81
N ILE A 35 -34.57 3.91 18.90
CA ILE A 35 -33.96 2.61 19.24
C ILE A 35 -32.45 2.68 19.46
N TRP A 36 -31.74 3.54 18.72
CA TRP A 36 -30.28 3.64 18.76
C TRP A 36 -29.76 4.28 20.06
N GLY A 37 -30.62 5.03 20.76
CA GLY A 37 -30.30 5.60 22.07
C GLY A 37 -30.36 4.61 23.23
N LYS A 38 -30.96 3.42 23.05
CA LYS A 38 -31.17 2.46 24.15
C LYS A 38 -29.93 1.61 24.39
N ALA A 39 -29.54 1.49 25.66
CA ALA A 39 -28.36 0.72 26.07
C ALA A 39 -28.40 -0.75 25.60
N GLY A 40 -29.57 -1.39 25.62
CA GLY A 40 -29.73 -2.76 25.14
C GLY A 40 -29.43 -2.92 23.64
N THR A 41 -29.86 -1.97 22.80
CA THR A 41 -29.57 -1.98 21.36
C THR A 41 -28.08 -1.84 21.09
N LYS A 42 -27.39 -0.95 21.81
CA LYS A 42 -25.93 -0.77 21.70
C LYS A 42 -25.18 -2.05 22.04
N LEU A 43 -25.64 -2.77 23.06
CA LEU A 43 -25.02 -4.03 23.50
C LEU A 43 -25.25 -5.17 22.49
N VAL A 44 -26.44 -5.26 21.89
CA VAL A 44 -26.74 -6.21 20.81
C VAL A 44 -25.96 -5.89 19.54
N CYS A 45 -25.87 -4.62 19.15
CA CYS A 45 -25.07 -4.20 18.00
C CYS A 45 -23.57 -4.49 18.22
N ALA A 46 -23.05 -4.27 19.43
CA ALA A 46 -21.68 -4.64 19.77
C ALA A 46 -21.45 -6.17 19.70
N PHE A 47 -22.40 -6.97 20.20
CA PHE A 47 -22.31 -8.44 20.16
C PHE A 47 -22.38 -8.99 18.73
N LEU A 48 -23.21 -8.38 17.86
CA LEU A 48 -23.39 -8.77 16.46
C LEU A 48 -22.43 -8.06 15.50
N SER A 49 -21.51 -7.22 16.01
CA SER A 49 -20.60 -6.40 15.21
C SER A 49 -21.29 -5.50 14.17
N LEU A 50 -22.49 -4.99 14.50
CA LEU A 50 -23.26 -4.09 13.65
C LEU A 50 -22.93 -2.62 13.98
N PRO A 51 -22.82 -1.73 12.98
CA PRO A 51 -22.61 -0.29 13.20
C PRO A 51 -23.81 0.33 13.94
N VAL A 52 -23.54 1.18 14.93
CA VAL A 52 -24.58 1.94 15.66
C VAL A 52 -24.59 3.39 15.15
N PRO A 53 -25.69 3.85 14.52
CA PRO A 53 -25.81 5.25 14.10
C PRO A 53 -25.77 6.18 15.32
N SER A 54 -24.83 7.13 15.34
CA SER A 54 -24.79 8.19 16.35
C SER A 54 -25.72 9.34 15.93
N ARG A 55 -26.38 10.00 16.90
CA ARG A 55 -27.50 10.94 16.69
C ARG A 55 -27.17 12.00 15.61
N TYR A 56 -27.99 12.06 14.56
CA TYR A 56 -28.16 13.27 13.75
C TYR A 56 -28.77 14.37 14.62
N SER A 57 -28.04 15.45 14.88
CA SER A 57 -28.59 16.67 15.46
C SER A 57 -29.07 17.60 14.35
N THR A 58 -30.28 17.39 13.86
CA THR A 58 -30.96 18.36 12.99
C THR A 58 -31.88 19.21 13.87
N SER A 59 -31.42 20.38 14.31
CA SER A 59 -32.33 21.41 14.82
C SER A 59 -32.68 22.36 13.68
N CYS A 60 -33.77 22.06 12.96
CA CYS A 60 -34.48 23.06 12.18
C CYS A 60 -35.88 23.16 12.77
N GLY A 61 -36.13 24.24 13.52
CA GLY A 61 -37.40 24.53 14.17
C GLY A 61 -37.66 26.02 14.11
N PHE A 62 -38.51 26.43 13.17
CA PHE A 62 -39.11 27.75 13.11
C PHE A 62 -39.86 28.05 14.41
N LEU A 63 -39.49 29.12 15.11
CA LEU A 63 -40.41 29.92 15.93
C LEU A 63 -40.07 31.40 15.75
N SER A 64 -41.09 32.14 15.30
CA SER A 64 -41.07 33.59 15.11
C SER A 64 -41.28 34.29 16.45
N SER A 65 -40.36 35.18 16.85
CA SER A 65 -40.66 36.59 17.20
C SER A 65 -39.49 37.31 17.88
N ASN A 66 -39.22 38.51 17.35
CA ASN A 66 -38.70 39.73 17.98
C ASN A 66 -37.18 39.92 18.30
N VAL A 67 -36.61 40.82 17.49
CA VAL A 67 -35.83 42.03 17.84
C VAL A 67 -34.44 41.86 18.49
N VAL A 68 -33.43 42.13 17.64
CA VAL A 68 -32.16 42.84 17.89
C VAL A 68 -31.26 42.31 19.03
N ALA A 69 -30.26 41.52 18.66
CA ALA A 69 -28.86 41.77 19.04
C ALA A 69 -27.93 40.94 18.14
N ARG A 70 -26.91 41.62 17.64
CA ARG A 70 -25.87 41.17 16.72
C ARG A 70 -24.89 40.26 17.48
N THR A 71 -24.84 38.98 17.15
CA THR A 71 -23.69 38.12 17.44
C THR A 71 -23.35 37.36 16.16
N VAL A 72 -22.24 37.76 15.55
CA VAL A 72 -21.59 37.07 14.44
C VAL A 72 -21.33 35.62 14.90
N PRO A 73 -21.74 34.58 14.15
CA PRO A 73 -21.27 33.23 14.42
C PRO A 73 -19.79 33.17 14.02
N ASP A 74 -18.92 32.76 14.93
CA ASP A 74 -17.51 32.45 14.66
C ASP A 74 -17.40 31.41 13.53
N TYR A 75 -17.24 31.89 12.29
CA TYR A 75 -16.75 31.12 11.16
C TYR A 75 -15.24 31.30 11.10
N THR A 76 -14.50 30.59 11.95
CA THR A 76 -13.06 30.45 11.78
C THR A 76 -12.64 29.00 12.00
N ASP A 77 -11.91 28.45 11.02
CA ASP A 77 -10.94 27.36 11.14
C ASP A 77 -11.29 25.88 10.84
N HIS A 78 -12.14 25.61 9.86
CA HIS A 78 -12.09 24.30 9.17
C HIS A 78 -11.75 24.48 7.69
N GLY A 79 -10.45 24.61 7.38
CA GLY A 79 -9.96 24.55 6.01
C GLY A 79 -10.37 23.25 5.31
N VAL A 80 -10.61 23.34 4.00
CA VAL A 80 -10.97 22.22 3.11
C VAL A 80 -9.92 21.11 3.24
N VAL A 81 -10.38 19.87 3.39
CA VAL A 81 -9.52 18.69 3.43
C VAL A 81 -9.59 18.01 2.07
N HIS A 82 -8.48 17.99 1.34
CA HIS A 82 -8.39 17.26 0.07
C HIS A 82 -8.00 15.81 0.34
N LYS A 83 -8.86 14.88 -0.06
CA LYS A 83 -8.65 13.45 0.14
C LYS A 83 -7.93 12.84 -1.06
N LEU A 84 -6.86 12.10 -0.78
CA LEU A 84 -6.02 11.40 -1.74
C LEU A 84 -6.13 9.89 -1.50
N LEU A 85 -6.56 9.11 -2.49
CA LEU A 85 -6.68 7.66 -2.35
C LEU A 85 -5.50 6.94 -2.97
N LEU A 86 -4.63 6.36 -2.15
CA LEU A 86 -3.49 5.55 -2.56
C LEU A 86 -3.84 4.05 -2.61
N VAL A 87 -3.89 3.53 -3.83
CA VAL A 87 -4.25 2.14 -4.15
C VAL A 87 -3.24 1.53 -5.12
N GLY A 88 -3.13 0.21 -5.13
CA GLY A 88 -2.19 -0.49 -6.00
C GLY A 88 -2.19 -1.99 -5.75
N TYR A 89 -1.60 -2.74 -6.67
CA TYR A 89 -1.47 -4.19 -6.50
C TYR A 89 -0.58 -4.54 -5.29
N SER A 90 -0.76 -5.72 -4.70
CA SER A 90 0.04 -6.16 -3.55
C SER A 90 1.53 -6.18 -3.91
N GLY A 91 2.35 -5.48 -3.12
CA GLY A 91 3.80 -5.34 -3.37
C GLY A 91 4.19 -4.14 -4.25
N SER A 92 3.23 -3.34 -4.72
CA SER A 92 3.48 -2.11 -5.51
C SER A 92 4.23 -1.02 -4.73
N GLY A 93 4.20 -1.06 -3.39
CA GLY A 93 4.85 -0.10 -2.50
C GLY A 93 3.94 1.00 -1.94
N THR A 94 2.61 0.86 -2.05
CA THR A 94 1.63 1.77 -1.43
C THR A 94 1.87 1.96 0.07
N SER A 95 2.10 0.86 0.82
CA SER A 95 2.42 0.92 2.25
C SER A 95 3.72 1.68 2.51
N THR A 96 4.74 1.51 1.68
CA THR A 96 6.02 2.22 1.79
C THR A 96 5.83 3.73 1.60
N ILE A 97 5.14 4.13 0.54
CA ILE A 97 4.81 5.54 0.27
C ILE A 97 3.98 6.14 1.41
N PHE A 98 2.99 5.41 1.93
CA PHE A 98 2.18 5.86 3.06
C PHE A 98 3.01 6.05 4.34
N LYS A 99 3.89 5.11 4.67
CA LYS A 99 4.83 5.23 5.81
C LYS A 99 5.78 6.41 5.62
N GLN A 100 6.30 6.61 4.41
CA GLN A 100 7.16 7.74 4.08
C GLN A 100 6.41 9.07 4.25
N ALA A 101 5.15 9.16 3.81
CA ALA A 101 4.32 10.35 4.03
C ALA A 101 4.10 10.65 5.52
N LYS A 102 3.89 9.62 6.35
CA LYS A 102 3.85 9.79 7.82
C LYS A 102 5.16 10.37 8.36
N ILE A 103 6.30 9.86 7.89
CA ILE A 103 7.64 10.32 8.29
C ILE A 103 7.90 11.77 7.86
N LEU A 104 7.52 12.12 6.62
CA LEU A 104 7.75 13.44 6.03
C LEU A 104 6.94 14.54 6.69
N TYR A 105 5.65 14.29 6.93
CA TYR A 105 4.71 15.39 7.24
C TYR A 105 4.13 15.39 8.65
N LYS A 106 4.39 14.36 9.46
CA LYS A 106 3.94 14.34 10.87
C LYS A 106 5.12 14.65 11.78
N SER A 107 4.89 15.54 12.74
CA SER A 107 5.83 15.78 13.85
C SER A 107 6.07 14.53 14.69
N THR A 108 5.08 13.65 14.79
CA THR A 108 5.19 12.33 15.40
C THR A 108 4.65 11.29 14.42
N PRO A 109 5.53 10.72 13.54
CA PRO A 109 5.12 9.79 12.50
C PRO A 109 4.42 8.54 13.03
N PHE A 110 4.93 7.96 14.11
CA PHE A 110 4.40 6.76 14.74
C PHE A 110 4.38 6.94 16.24
N SER A 111 3.22 6.70 16.86
CA SER A 111 3.07 6.66 18.31
C SER A 111 3.91 5.54 18.95
N GLU A 112 4.21 5.63 20.24
CA GLU A 112 4.95 4.57 20.95
C GLU A 112 4.27 3.20 20.85
N LYS A 113 2.93 3.18 20.89
CA LYS A 113 2.14 1.97 20.69
C LYS A 113 2.29 1.40 19.28
N GLU A 114 2.22 2.26 18.25
CA GLU A 114 2.45 1.82 16.87
C GLU A 114 3.88 1.31 16.69
N ARG A 115 4.90 2.01 17.21
CA ARG A 115 6.30 1.57 17.17
C ARG A 115 6.49 0.21 17.84
N GLY A 116 5.84 -0.02 18.99
CA GLY A 116 5.85 -1.32 19.67
C GLY A 116 5.22 -2.45 18.83
N ASN A 117 4.10 -2.17 18.16
CA ASN A 117 3.49 -3.13 17.24
C ASN A 117 4.36 -3.40 16.01
N ILE A 118 4.96 -2.37 15.42
CA ILE A 118 5.86 -2.49 14.27
C ILE A 118 7.09 -3.32 14.65
N LYS A 119 7.68 -3.08 15.83
CA LYS A 119 8.78 -3.88 16.37
C LYS A 119 8.41 -5.35 16.44
N LEU A 120 7.22 -5.67 16.96
CA LEU A 120 6.72 -7.03 17.03
C LEU A 120 6.58 -7.66 15.63
N THR A 121 5.95 -6.94 14.69
CA THR A 121 5.78 -7.41 13.30
C THR A 121 7.12 -7.66 12.62
N ILE A 122 8.11 -6.78 12.77
CA ILE A 122 9.46 -6.96 12.21
C ILE A 122 10.11 -8.22 12.79
N GLN A 123 10.01 -8.43 14.10
CA GLN A 123 10.56 -9.63 14.75
C GLN A 123 9.86 -10.91 14.29
N THR A 124 8.53 -10.89 14.16
CA THR A 124 7.75 -11.98 13.56
C THR A 124 8.22 -12.28 12.14
N ASN A 125 8.38 -11.25 11.30
CA ASN A 125 8.84 -11.39 9.92
C ASN A 125 10.24 -12.02 9.85
N VAL A 126 11.17 -11.62 10.72
CA VAL A 126 12.51 -12.25 10.79
C VAL A 126 12.41 -13.75 11.04
N TYR A 127 11.57 -14.20 11.97
CA TYR A 127 11.37 -15.63 12.21
C TYR A 127 10.70 -16.33 11.03
N ALA A 128 9.75 -15.69 10.36
CA ALA A 128 9.15 -16.23 9.14
C ALA A 128 10.20 -16.42 8.05
N TYR A 129 11.08 -15.43 7.83
CA TYR A 129 12.17 -15.52 6.85
C TYR A 129 13.19 -16.59 7.22
N LEU A 130 13.55 -16.72 8.51
CA LEU A 130 14.42 -17.79 8.98
C LEU A 130 13.81 -19.17 8.73
N GLY A 131 12.52 -19.34 8.97
CA GLY A 131 11.86 -20.62 8.69
C GLY A 131 11.75 -20.94 7.20
N ILE A 132 11.50 -19.95 6.33
CA ILE A 132 11.56 -20.15 4.88
C ILE A 132 12.99 -20.54 4.44
N LEU A 133 14.01 -19.92 5.02
CA LEU A 133 15.41 -20.27 4.76
C LEU A 133 15.71 -21.71 5.21
N LEU A 134 15.19 -22.14 6.36
CA LEU A 134 15.33 -23.50 6.86
C LEU A 134 14.60 -24.53 5.99
N GLU A 135 13.42 -24.20 5.47
CA GLU A 135 12.71 -25.03 4.50
C GLU A 135 13.54 -25.19 3.21
N GLY A 136 14.12 -24.09 2.71
CA GLY A 136 15.06 -24.11 1.59
C GLY A 136 16.29 -24.97 1.86
N ARG A 137 16.83 -24.94 3.10
CA ARG A 137 17.93 -25.83 3.54
C ARG A 137 17.54 -27.30 3.46
N GLU A 138 16.33 -27.68 3.87
CA GLU A 138 15.86 -29.08 3.77
C GLU A 138 15.81 -29.54 2.31
N ARG A 139 15.25 -28.70 1.44
CA ARG A 139 15.17 -28.95 0.00
C ARG A 139 16.56 -29.14 -0.63
N PHE A 140 17.52 -28.28 -0.32
CA PHE A 140 18.88 -28.40 -0.85
C PHE A 140 19.64 -29.61 -0.30
N GLU A 141 19.38 -30.02 0.95
CA GLU A 141 19.92 -31.25 1.52
C GLU A 141 19.41 -32.49 0.78
N GLU A 142 18.10 -32.55 0.50
CA GLU A 142 17.49 -33.64 -0.28
C GLU A 142 18.05 -33.71 -1.71
N GLU A 143 18.19 -32.56 -2.38
CA GLU A 143 18.81 -32.45 -3.71
C GLU A 143 20.25 -33.00 -3.70
N SER A 144 21.06 -32.57 -2.72
CA SER A 144 22.45 -32.98 -2.57
C SER A 144 22.58 -34.49 -2.31
N LEU A 145 21.75 -35.05 -1.42
CA LEU A 145 21.69 -36.48 -1.16
C LEU A 145 21.24 -37.28 -2.38
N GLY A 146 20.27 -36.76 -3.15
CA GLY A 146 19.84 -37.35 -4.42
C GLY A 146 20.98 -37.45 -5.44
N ASN A 147 21.77 -36.38 -5.57
CA ASN A 147 22.93 -36.34 -6.47
C ASN A 147 24.06 -37.28 -6.02
N LEU A 148 24.33 -37.36 -4.72
CA LEU A 148 25.29 -38.33 -4.14
C LEU A 148 24.89 -39.77 -4.46
N LYS A 149 23.61 -40.13 -4.31
CA LYS A 149 23.10 -41.47 -4.63
C LYS A 149 23.21 -41.79 -6.13
N LYS A 150 22.91 -40.84 -7.01
CA LYS A 150 23.08 -41.00 -8.47
C LYS A 150 24.54 -41.22 -8.85
N ASN A 151 25.47 -40.45 -8.26
CA ASN A 151 26.91 -40.58 -8.52
C ASN A 151 27.47 -41.89 -7.96
N GLN A 152 27.00 -42.36 -6.80
CA GLN A 152 27.36 -43.68 -6.27
C GLN A 152 26.83 -44.81 -7.17
N SER A 153 25.61 -44.69 -7.70
CA SER A 153 25.03 -45.65 -8.66
C SER A 153 25.87 -45.78 -9.95
N LEU A 154 26.58 -44.73 -10.36
CA LEU A 154 27.51 -44.74 -11.50
C LEU A 154 28.88 -45.38 -11.17
N LEU A 155 29.27 -45.43 -9.88
CA LEU A 155 30.56 -45.93 -9.40
C LEU A 155 30.55 -47.42 -8.99
N TYR A 156 29.38 -48.07 -8.90
CA TYR A 156 29.28 -49.51 -8.60
C TYR A 156 29.83 -50.44 -9.69
N THR A 157 30.39 -49.91 -10.79
CA THR A 157 31.21 -50.67 -11.75
C THR A 157 32.66 -50.88 -11.30
N THR A 158 33.13 -50.21 -10.25
CA THR A 158 34.45 -50.45 -9.66
C THR A 158 34.35 -50.53 -8.14
N GLY A 159 34.44 -51.76 -7.63
CA GLY A 159 34.23 -52.07 -6.22
C GLY A 159 35.20 -51.35 -5.29
N THR A 160 34.72 -50.33 -4.59
CA THR A 160 35.25 -49.91 -3.29
C THR A 160 34.13 -49.25 -2.50
N SER A 161 33.80 -49.79 -1.33
CA SER A 161 32.82 -49.20 -0.40
C SER A 161 33.40 -47.95 0.28
N PRO A 162 32.76 -46.76 0.20
CA PRO A 162 33.12 -45.65 1.03
C PRO A 162 32.25 -45.62 2.30
N LYS A 163 32.90 -45.83 3.44
CA LYS A 163 32.38 -45.42 4.76
C LYS A 163 32.60 -43.92 4.92
N HIS A 164 31.70 -43.08 4.42
CA HIS A 164 31.57 -41.70 4.87
C HIS A 164 30.11 -41.46 5.21
N GLY A 165 29.85 -41.02 6.44
CA GLY A 165 28.49 -40.72 6.89
C GLY A 165 27.83 -39.74 5.91
N ASN A 166 26.54 -39.97 5.62
CA ASN A 166 25.72 -39.16 4.71
C ASN A 166 25.53 -37.72 5.23
N LYS A 167 26.61 -36.95 5.39
CA LYS A 167 26.60 -35.54 5.76
C LYS A 167 26.81 -34.74 4.49
N THR A 168 25.89 -33.82 4.23
CA THR A 168 26.01 -32.84 3.16
C THR A 168 26.51 -31.52 3.72
N VAL A 169 26.81 -30.56 2.85
CA VAL A 169 27.11 -29.18 3.26
C VAL A 169 25.94 -28.54 4.01
N TYR A 170 24.71 -29.06 3.81
CA TYR A 170 23.47 -28.57 4.40
C TYR A 170 23.09 -29.26 5.72
N SER A 171 23.91 -30.19 6.21
CA SER A 171 23.60 -30.95 7.43
C SER A 171 23.90 -30.11 8.68
N ILE A 172 22.87 -29.87 9.49
CA ILE A 172 22.96 -29.14 10.77
C ILE A 172 23.07 -30.08 11.98
N GLY A 173 23.61 -29.55 13.09
CA GLY A 173 23.68 -30.28 14.36
C GLY A 173 22.30 -30.64 14.94
N THR A 174 22.24 -31.66 15.80
CA THR A 174 20.98 -32.17 16.38
C THR A 174 20.18 -31.12 17.14
N ARG A 175 20.87 -30.22 17.85
CA ARG A 175 20.24 -29.11 18.58
C ARG A 175 19.59 -28.10 17.64
N LEU A 176 20.31 -27.65 16.61
CA LEU A 176 19.80 -26.74 15.59
C LEU A 176 18.66 -27.38 14.78
N LYS A 177 18.75 -28.70 14.54
CA LYS A 177 17.67 -29.46 13.91
C LYS A 177 16.38 -29.44 14.73
N ALA A 178 16.46 -29.69 16.04
CA ALA A 178 15.28 -29.63 16.91
C ALA A 178 14.64 -28.22 16.92
N PHE A 179 15.46 -27.17 16.88
CA PHE A 179 14.97 -25.80 16.75
C PHE A 179 14.32 -25.54 15.38
N SER A 180 14.94 -26.00 14.29
CA SER A 180 14.40 -25.93 12.93
C SER A 180 13.03 -26.60 12.83
N ASP A 181 12.92 -27.84 13.29
CA ASP A 181 11.68 -28.63 13.27
C ASP A 181 10.57 -27.93 14.08
N TRP A 182 10.93 -27.34 15.23
CA TRP A 182 9.99 -26.57 16.05
C TRP A 182 9.51 -25.30 15.35
N LEU A 183 10.41 -24.53 14.72
CA LEU A 183 10.06 -23.29 14.03
C LEU A 183 9.15 -23.56 12.83
N LEU A 184 9.51 -24.54 12.00
CA LEU A 184 8.72 -24.97 10.84
C LEU A 184 7.32 -25.43 11.28
N LYS A 185 7.23 -26.25 12.34
CA LYS A 185 5.94 -26.68 12.91
C LYS A 185 5.10 -25.49 13.41
N THR A 186 5.74 -24.51 14.03
CA THR A 186 5.06 -23.30 14.54
C THR A 186 4.51 -22.46 13.39
N MET A 187 5.29 -22.29 12.32
CA MET A 187 4.85 -21.59 11.10
C MET A 187 3.67 -22.28 10.43
N VAL A 188 3.74 -23.60 10.22
CA VAL A 188 2.63 -24.38 9.63
C VAL A 188 1.35 -24.29 10.48
N SER A 189 1.49 -24.16 11.80
CA SER A 189 0.33 -23.99 12.69
C SER A 189 -0.29 -22.58 12.67
N GLY A 190 0.33 -21.61 12.00
CA GLY A 190 -0.13 -20.21 11.96
C GLY A 190 -0.05 -19.48 13.30
N LYS A 191 0.79 -19.96 14.23
CA LYS A 191 0.90 -19.42 15.60
C LYS A 191 2.17 -18.62 15.84
N LEU A 192 2.75 -18.05 14.78
CA LEU A 192 3.99 -17.30 14.88
C LEU A 192 3.83 -16.04 15.73
N ASP A 193 2.69 -15.36 15.67
CA ASP A 193 2.44 -14.18 16.53
C ASP A 193 2.29 -14.55 18.02
N ALA A 194 1.87 -15.78 18.32
CA ALA A 194 1.63 -16.23 19.70
C ALA A 194 2.92 -16.52 20.48
N ILE A 195 4.05 -16.67 19.79
CA ILE A 195 5.35 -16.93 20.46
C ILE A 195 6.07 -15.65 20.85
N PHE A 196 5.66 -14.49 20.33
CA PHE A 196 6.28 -13.22 20.70
C PHE A 196 5.53 -12.54 21.87
N PRO A 197 6.26 -11.80 22.73
CA PRO A 197 7.70 -11.51 22.70
C PRO A 197 8.58 -12.55 23.42
N ALA A 198 8.02 -13.66 23.91
CA ALA A 198 8.76 -14.67 24.69
C ALA A 198 9.90 -15.31 23.87
N ALA A 199 9.63 -15.62 22.61
CA ALA A 199 10.61 -16.19 21.68
C ALA A 199 11.85 -15.33 21.50
N THR A 200 11.69 -14.00 21.47
CA THR A 200 12.81 -13.05 21.34
C THR A 200 13.75 -13.06 22.53
N ARG A 201 13.34 -13.60 23.69
CA ARG A 201 14.20 -13.69 24.88
C ARG A 201 14.90 -15.04 24.99
N GLU A 202 14.23 -16.11 24.58
CA GLU A 202 14.70 -17.48 24.82
C GLU A 202 15.59 -18.02 23.70
N TYR A 203 15.32 -17.63 22.45
CA TYR A 203 15.96 -18.27 21.29
C TYR A 203 17.08 -17.45 20.65
N THR A 204 17.37 -16.22 21.11
CA THR A 204 18.45 -15.39 20.54
C THR A 204 19.79 -16.12 20.44
N PRO A 205 20.27 -16.86 21.46
CA PRO A 205 21.53 -17.60 21.37
C PRO A 205 21.49 -18.74 20.34
N LEU A 206 20.34 -19.38 20.16
CA LEU A 206 20.16 -20.44 19.16
C LEU A 206 20.15 -19.85 17.74
N ILE A 207 19.60 -18.65 17.56
CA ILE A 207 19.58 -17.98 16.26
C ILE A 207 20.99 -17.49 15.89
N GLU A 208 21.76 -16.99 16.86
CA GLU A 208 23.15 -16.63 16.63
C GLU A 208 24.00 -17.85 16.23
N GLU A 209 23.80 -19.00 16.89
CA GLU A 209 24.44 -20.26 16.49
C GLU A 209 23.98 -20.68 15.08
N LEU A 210 22.67 -20.62 14.81
CA LEU A 210 22.09 -20.99 13.52
C LEU A 210 22.66 -20.14 12.38
N TRP A 211 22.72 -18.82 12.55
CA TRP A 211 23.26 -17.90 11.54
C TRP A 211 24.75 -18.10 11.29
N ASN A 212 25.49 -18.61 12.28
CA ASN A 212 26.90 -18.92 12.15
C ASN A 212 27.19 -20.30 11.54
N ASP A 213 26.21 -21.19 11.47
CA ASP A 213 26.34 -22.55 10.93
C ASP A 213 26.65 -22.56 9.43
N SER A 214 27.54 -23.46 9.01
CA SER A 214 27.97 -23.56 7.61
C SER A 214 26.86 -23.94 6.65
N ALA A 215 25.88 -24.74 7.09
CA ALA A 215 24.75 -25.14 6.27
C ALA A 215 23.85 -23.94 5.96
N ILE A 216 23.59 -23.10 6.97
CA ILE A 216 22.75 -21.92 6.82
C ILE A 216 23.41 -20.88 5.94
N LYS A 217 24.72 -20.67 6.10
CA LYS A 217 25.50 -19.82 5.20
C LYS A 217 25.44 -20.33 3.75
N ALA A 218 25.67 -21.62 3.54
CA ALA A 218 25.58 -22.23 2.20
C ALA A 218 24.18 -22.12 1.59
N THR A 219 23.12 -22.26 2.39
CA THR A 219 21.74 -22.04 1.94
C THR A 219 21.47 -20.57 1.61
N TYR A 220 21.97 -19.63 2.41
CA TYR A 220 21.78 -18.19 2.19
C TYR A 220 22.48 -17.68 0.91
N GLU A 221 23.61 -18.25 0.53
CA GLU A 221 24.25 -17.97 -0.76
C GLU A 221 23.35 -18.35 -1.95
N ARG A 222 22.52 -19.38 -1.80
CA ARG A 222 21.53 -19.84 -2.79
C ARG A 222 20.12 -19.27 -2.56
N ARG A 223 19.97 -18.21 -1.75
CA ARG A 223 18.66 -17.65 -1.36
C ARG A 223 17.76 -17.27 -2.55
N ASN A 224 18.35 -16.87 -3.68
CA ASN A 224 17.60 -16.51 -4.90
C ASN A 224 16.87 -17.70 -5.54
N GLU A 225 17.22 -18.94 -5.18
CA GLU A 225 16.52 -20.16 -5.63
C GLU A 225 15.31 -20.50 -4.73
N ILE A 226 15.14 -19.79 -3.61
CA ILE A 226 14.06 -20.00 -2.64
C ILE A 226 12.89 -19.07 -3.00
N GLU A 227 11.93 -19.59 -3.78
CA GLU A 227 10.80 -18.82 -4.32
C GLU A 227 9.96 -18.09 -3.26
N MET A 228 9.78 -18.70 -2.09
CA MET A 228 8.96 -18.15 -1.01
C MET A 228 9.68 -17.07 -0.19
N LEU A 229 10.99 -16.88 -0.37
CA LEU A 229 11.76 -15.89 0.38
C LEU A 229 11.65 -14.53 -0.34
N PRO A 230 11.00 -13.51 0.26
CA PRO A 230 10.87 -12.22 -0.39
C PRO A 230 12.24 -11.52 -0.47
N SER A 231 12.44 -10.68 -1.49
CA SER A 231 13.71 -9.96 -1.70
C SER A 231 14.14 -9.14 -0.48
N VAL A 232 13.18 -8.50 0.20
CA VAL A 232 13.40 -7.72 1.42
C VAL A 232 13.91 -8.55 2.60
N ALA A 233 13.75 -9.88 2.58
CA ALA A 233 14.22 -10.74 3.66
C ALA A 233 15.72 -10.59 3.91
N SER A 234 16.53 -10.35 2.86
CA SER A 234 17.99 -10.18 3.00
C SER A 234 18.34 -9.03 3.94
N TYR A 235 17.64 -7.89 3.82
CA TYR A 235 17.83 -6.71 4.68
C TYR A 235 17.66 -7.03 6.17
N PHE A 236 16.65 -7.86 6.49
CA PHE A 236 16.35 -8.23 7.87
C PHE A 236 17.18 -9.42 8.37
N LEU A 237 17.44 -10.42 7.52
CA LEU A 237 18.19 -11.61 7.88
C LEU A 237 19.66 -11.28 8.21
N GLU A 238 20.29 -10.40 7.44
CA GLU A 238 21.67 -9.93 7.70
C GLU A 238 21.81 -9.21 9.05
N ARG A 239 20.70 -8.68 9.58
CA ARG A 239 20.60 -7.99 10.87
C ARG A 239 19.80 -8.76 11.91
N ALA A 240 19.51 -10.06 11.67
CA ALA A 240 18.60 -10.84 12.51
C ALA A 240 19.01 -10.82 13.98
N ILE A 241 20.30 -10.98 14.28
CA ILE A 241 20.82 -10.98 15.66
C ILE A 241 20.55 -9.64 16.34
N GLN A 242 20.69 -8.51 15.63
CA GLN A 242 20.42 -7.18 16.17
C GLN A 242 18.92 -6.96 16.42
N ILE A 243 18.09 -7.31 15.43
CA ILE A 243 16.63 -7.09 15.44
C ILE A 243 15.94 -7.92 16.53
N LEU A 244 16.45 -9.12 16.80
CA LEU A 244 15.87 -10.05 17.78
C LEU A 244 16.34 -9.78 19.21
N ARG A 245 17.03 -8.68 19.48
CA ARG A 245 17.32 -8.26 20.85
C ARG A 245 16.09 -7.58 21.48
N THR A 246 16.03 -7.62 22.80
CA THR A 246 14.95 -6.98 23.57
C THR A 246 15.00 -5.45 23.50
N ASP A 247 16.20 -4.89 23.41
CA ASP A 247 16.50 -3.46 23.30
C ASP A 247 16.45 -2.92 21.85
N TYR A 248 16.07 -3.75 20.87
CA TYR A 248 15.93 -3.32 19.49
C TYR A 248 14.81 -2.27 19.34
N GLU A 249 15.13 -1.11 18.78
CA GLU A 249 14.15 -0.10 18.40
C GLU A 249 14.17 0.08 16.88
N PRO A 250 13.02 -0.09 16.18
CA PRO A 250 12.97 0.09 14.73
C PRO A 250 13.38 1.50 14.32
N SER A 251 14.37 1.56 13.44
CA SER A 251 14.71 2.78 12.69
C SER A 251 13.64 3.08 11.64
N ASP A 252 13.59 4.31 11.14
CA ASP A 252 12.62 4.68 10.11
C ASP A 252 12.81 3.85 8.82
N ILE A 253 14.04 3.49 8.48
CA ILE A 253 14.34 2.60 7.36
C ILE A 253 13.85 1.16 7.62
N ASP A 254 13.97 0.64 8.85
CA ASP A 254 13.37 -0.66 9.20
C ASP A 254 11.85 -0.62 9.03
N ILE A 255 11.22 0.47 9.48
CA ILE A 255 9.77 0.68 9.35
C ILE A 255 9.38 0.73 7.87
N LEU A 256 10.15 1.41 7.01
CA LEU A 256 9.89 1.49 5.57
C LEU A 256 9.99 0.13 4.86
N TYR A 257 10.98 -0.69 5.20
CA TYR A 257 11.12 -2.05 4.66
C TYR A 257 10.08 -3.03 5.22
N ALA A 258 9.57 -2.80 6.43
CA ALA A 258 8.66 -3.74 7.07
C ALA A 258 7.33 -3.88 6.32
N GLU A 259 7.04 -5.08 5.85
CA GLU A 259 5.74 -5.44 5.28
C GLU A 259 4.76 -5.83 6.40
N GLY A 260 3.46 -5.63 6.16
CA GLY A 260 2.40 -6.04 7.11
C GLY A 260 2.23 -5.16 8.35
N VAL A 261 2.94 -4.03 8.43
CA VAL A 261 2.84 -3.09 9.58
C VAL A 261 1.64 -2.15 9.52
N THR A 262 1.04 -1.97 8.35
CA THR A 262 -0.22 -1.22 8.20
C THR A 262 -1.37 -2.03 8.77
N SER A 263 -2.37 -1.36 9.36
CA SER A 263 -3.49 -1.97 10.10
C SER A 263 -4.10 -3.23 9.43
N SER A 264 -4.48 -4.21 10.26
CA SER A 264 -5.03 -5.52 9.84
C SER A 264 -6.25 -5.44 8.93
N ASN A 265 -6.99 -4.33 8.98
CA ASN A 265 -8.20 -4.13 8.19
C ASN A 265 -7.90 -3.61 6.78
N GLY A 266 -6.62 -3.37 6.47
CA GLY A 266 -6.18 -2.91 5.15
C GLY A 266 -6.48 -1.45 4.85
N LEU A 267 -7.10 -0.69 5.77
CA LEU A 267 -7.40 0.74 5.62
C LEU A 267 -6.62 1.56 6.66
N ALA A 268 -5.90 2.57 6.21
CA ALA A 268 -5.25 3.56 7.06
C ALA A 268 -5.33 4.95 6.42
N SER A 269 -5.41 6.00 7.22
CA SER A 269 -5.30 7.38 6.74
C SER A 269 -4.34 8.21 7.57
N VAL A 270 -3.81 9.27 6.95
CA VAL A 270 -2.98 10.27 7.62
C VAL A 270 -3.34 11.66 7.08
N GLU A 271 -3.70 12.55 8.00
CA GLU A 271 -3.87 13.98 7.69
C GLU A 271 -2.55 14.73 7.84
N PHE A 272 -2.25 15.61 6.88
CA PHE A 272 -1.06 16.46 6.85
C PHE A 272 -1.27 17.75 6.05
N SER A 273 -0.30 18.66 6.15
CA SER A 273 -0.18 19.86 5.30
C SER A 273 1.23 19.90 4.74
N PHE A 274 1.38 20.38 3.50
CA PHE A 274 2.71 20.52 2.90
C PHE A 274 3.49 21.66 3.57
N PRO A 275 4.80 21.49 3.84
CA PRO A 275 5.64 22.55 4.37
C PRO A 275 5.65 23.75 3.41
N GLN A 276 5.56 24.97 3.95
CA GLN A 276 5.62 26.19 3.16
C GLN A 276 7.00 26.32 2.49
N SER A 277 7.04 26.54 1.19
CA SER A 277 8.26 27.02 0.52
C SER A 277 8.56 28.44 1.03
N ALA A 278 9.83 28.75 1.32
CA ALA A 278 10.23 30.07 1.81
C ALA A 278 9.60 31.19 0.97
N PRO A 279 9.10 32.27 1.60
CA PRO A 279 8.39 33.31 0.88
C PRO A 279 9.32 33.92 -0.17
N VAL A 280 9.00 33.68 -1.44
CA VAL A 280 9.56 34.47 -2.53
C VAL A 280 8.86 35.82 -2.43
N GLU A 281 9.63 36.87 -2.17
CA GLU A 281 9.13 38.24 -2.14
C GLU A 281 8.60 38.64 -3.52
N ALA A 282 7.32 38.39 -3.79
CA ALA A 282 6.54 39.10 -4.80
C ALA A 282 5.05 38.82 -4.55
N GLY A 283 4.29 39.88 -4.34
CA GLY A 283 2.91 39.80 -3.87
C GLY A 283 1.94 39.30 -4.93
N ASP A 284 1.18 38.28 -4.56
CA ASP A 284 -0.21 38.11 -4.95
C ASP A 284 -0.97 37.58 -3.73
N THR A 285 -2.13 38.17 -3.44
CA THR A 285 -2.95 37.88 -2.24
C THR A 285 -3.67 36.52 -2.28
N ASP A 286 -3.49 35.75 -3.36
CA ASP A 286 -4.09 34.40 -3.53
C ASP A 286 -3.28 33.29 -2.82
N ASP A 287 -1.99 33.49 -2.57
CA ASP A 287 -1.11 32.49 -1.93
C ASP A 287 -1.42 32.25 -0.44
N LEU A 288 -2.22 33.11 0.21
CA LEU A 288 -2.56 32.94 1.62
C LEU A 288 -3.55 31.79 1.86
N HIS A 289 -4.40 31.46 0.88
CA HIS A 289 -5.36 30.35 1.00
C HIS A 289 -4.69 28.97 0.89
N ASP A 290 -3.59 28.86 0.14
CA ASP A 290 -2.82 27.63 -0.01
C ASP A 290 -2.08 27.22 1.29
N SER A 291 -1.85 28.19 2.19
CA SER A 291 -1.16 27.97 3.47
C SER A 291 -1.99 27.22 4.52
N LEU A 292 -3.30 27.02 4.31
CA LEU A 292 -4.20 26.33 5.25
C LEU A 292 -4.80 25.02 4.71
N ALA A 293 -4.46 24.64 3.48
CA ALA A 293 -4.99 23.42 2.87
C ALA A 293 -4.50 22.19 3.64
N ARG A 294 -5.45 21.31 3.98
CA ARG A 294 -5.17 20.03 4.62
C ARG A 294 -5.38 18.91 3.62
N TYR A 295 -4.56 17.89 3.73
CA TYR A 295 -4.61 16.72 2.86
C TYR A 295 -4.79 15.49 3.74
N GLU A 296 -5.65 14.57 3.31
CA GLU A 296 -5.77 13.25 3.92
C GLU A 296 -5.33 12.22 2.90
N LEU A 297 -4.19 11.57 3.15
CA LEU A 297 -3.77 10.41 2.37
C LEU A 297 -4.41 9.17 2.98
N ILE A 298 -5.27 8.52 2.21
CA ILE A 298 -5.96 7.28 2.55
C ILE A 298 -5.29 6.16 1.76
N THR A 299 -4.92 5.05 2.42
CA THR A 299 -4.42 3.87 1.73
C THR A 299 -5.27 2.65 2.00
N ILE A 300 -5.52 1.89 0.94
CA ILE A 300 -6.26 0.62 0.98
C ILE A 300 -5.37 -0.49 0.43
N HIS A 301 -5.19 -1.54 1.21
CA HIS A 301 -4.50 -2.74 0.78
C HIS A 301 -5.35 -3.47 -0.28
N ALA A 302 -4.73 -4.04 -1.32
CA ALA A 302 -5.45 -4.71 -2.41
C ALA A 302 -6.44 -5.79 -1.94
N ARG A 303 -6.12 -6.51 -0.85
CA ARG A 303 -7.04 -7.51 -0.24
C ARG A 303 -8.26 -6.88 0.44
N GLY A 304 -8.15 -5.63 0.87
CA GLY A 304 -9.20 -4.86 1.53
C GLY A 304 -10.19 -4.19 0.56
N LEU A 305 -9.95 -4.26 -0.75
CA LEU A 305 -10.90 -3.74 -1.75
C LEU A 305 -12.19 -4.59 -1.84
N GLY A 306 -12.13 -5.84 -1.37
CA GLY A 306 -13.23 -6.81 -1.48
C GLY A 306 -13.43 -7.29 -2.93
N ASP A 307 -14.32 -8.26 -3.11
CA ASP A 307 -14.66 -8.75 -4.44
C ASP A 307 -15.16 -7.61 -5.33
N ASN A 308 -14.59 -7.48 -6.52
CA ASN A 308 -14.89 -6.42 -7.50
C ASN A 308 -14.70 -4.99 -6.98
N CYS A 309 -13.86 -4.78 -5.96
CA CYS A 309 -13.56 -3.45 -5.42
C CYS A 309 -14.77 -2.69 -4.83
N LYS A 310 -15.80 -3.39 -4.34
CA LYS A 310 -17.01 -2.77 -3.75
C LYS A 310 -16.74 -1.73 -2.65
N TRP A 311 -15.63 -1.86 -1.94
CA TRP A 311 -15.29 -0.93 -0.86
C TRP A 311 -14.92 0.46 -1.39
N LEU A 312 -14.66 0.60 -2.70
CA LEU A 312 -14.40 1.90 -3.33
C LEU A 312 -15.60 2.86 -3.25
N GLU A 313 -16.82 2.34 -3.13
CA GLU A 313 -18.04 3.15 -2.94
C GLU A 313 -17.98 4.04 -1.69
N MET A 314 -17.14 3.70 -0.71
CA MET A 314 -16.95 4.52 0.49
C MET A 314 -16.07 5.77 0.27
N PHE A 315 -15.54 5.96 -0.94
CA PHE A 315 -14.55 6.99 -1.27
C PHE A 315 -15.03 7.96 -2.35
N GLU A 316 -16.33 8.23 -2.40
CA GLU A 316 -16.96 9.21 -3.31
C GLU A 316 -16.43 10.64 -3.15
N ASP A 317 -15.87 10.97 -1.98
CA ASP A 317 -15.37 12.31 -1.64
C ASP A 317 -13.85 12.47 -1.83
N VAL A 318 -13.20 11.53 -2.52
CA VAL A 318 -11.80 11.62 -2.91
C VAL A 318 -11.61 12.60 -4.05
N GLY A 319 -10.63 13.49 -3.94
CA GLY A 319 -10.29 14.46 -4.98
C GLY A 319 -9.32 13.93 -6.04
N LEU A 320 -8.47 12.96 -5.67
CA LEU A 320 -7.46 12.37 -6.55
C LEU A 320 -7.21 10.90 -6.20
N VAL A 321 -7.31 10.02 -7.20
CA VAL A 321 -6.93 8.62 -7.06
C VAL A 321 -5.46 8.44 -7.47
N ILE A 322 -4.63 8.01 -6.53
CA ILE A 322 -3.22 7.72 -6.74
C ILE A 322 -3.05 6.20 -6.90
N PHE A 323 -2.81 5.75 -8.13
CA PHE A 323 -2.59 4.33 -8.42
C PHE A 323 -1.10 4.01 -8.49
N CYS A 324 -0.61 3.11 -7.64
CA CYS A 324 0.79 2.72 -7.55
C CYS A 324 1.07 1.40 -8.28
N VAL A 325 2.10 1.40 -9.12
CA VAL A 325 2.59 0.24 -9.87
C VAL A 325 4.07 0.01 -9.55
N SER A 326 4.43 -1.23 -9.23
CA SER A 326 5.85 -1.63 -9.12
C SER A 326 6.40 -1.84 -10.53
N LEU A 327 7.39 -1.04 -10.93
CA LEU A 327 8.08 -1.23 -12.19
C LEU A 327 8.81 -2.58 -12.22
N SER A 328 9.28 -3.09 -11.07
CA SER A 328 10.04 -4.34 -10.97
C SER A 328 9.17 -5.61 -11.11
N ASP A 329 7.86 -5.47 -11.29
CA ASP A 329 6.90 -6.58 -11.43
C ASP A 329 6.83 -7.17 -12.85
N TYR A 330 7.44 -6.53 -13.86
CA TYR A 330 7.37 -6.95 -15.26
C TYR A 330 7.89 -8.37 -15.51
N ASN A 331 8.78 -8.88 -14.66
CA ASN A 331 9.33 -10.23 -14.76
C ASN A 331 8.93 -11.13 -13.58
N GLN A 332 8.06 -10.66 -12.69
CA GLN A 332 7.64 -11.40 -11.51
C GLN A 332 6.31 -12.08 -11.75
N PHE A 333 6.10 -13.24 -11.12
CA PHE A 333 4.87 -14.00 -11.23
C PHE A 333 4.23 -14.16 -9.85
N SER A 334 2.91 -14.30 -9.84
CA SER A 334 2.15 -14.76 -8.68
C SER A 334 1.42 -16.04 -9.05
N THR A 335 1.39 -16.96 -8.10
CA THR A 335 0.69 -18.23 -8.22
C THR A 335 -0.71 -18.05 -7.66
N ASP A 336 -1.73 -18.31 -8.47
CA ASP A 336 -3.12 -18.33 -7.98
C ASP A 336 -3.44 -19.64 -7.22
N GLY A 337 -4.64 -19.73 -6.64
CA GLY A 337 -5.08 -20.94 -5.92
C GLY A 337 -5.15 -22.21 -6.81
N ASN A 338 -5.12 -22.05 -8.14
CA ASN A 338 -5.12 -23.13 -9.11
C ASN A 338 -3.71 -23.46 -9.61
N SER A 339 -2.65 -22.93 -8.97
CA SER A 339 -1.25 -23.09 -9.37
C SER A 339 -0.91 -22.52 -10.75
N CYS A 340 -1.72 -21.59 -11.26
CA CYS A 340 -1.45 -20.88 -12.50
C CYS A 340 -0.55 -19.67 -12.21
N LEU A 341 0.59 -19.61 -12.88
CA LEU A 341 1.52 -18.49 -12.80
C LEU A 341 1.03 -17.34 -13.67
N THR A 342 0.72 -16.20 -13.05
CA THR A 342 0.37 -14.97 -13.77
C THR A 342 1.39 -13.88 -13.48
N ASN A 343 1.86 -13.20 -14.52
CA ASN A 343 2.77 -12.07 -14.39
C ASN A 343 2.16 -10.94 -13.54
N LYS A 344 2.90 -10.42 -12.56
CA LYS A 344 2.43 -9.41 -11.60
C LYS A 344 2.06 -8.08 -12.27
N MET A 345 2.79 -7.66 -13.30
CA MET A 345 2.44 -6.46 -14.07
C MET A 345 1.08 -6.61 -14.78
N ILE A 346 0.76 -7.80 -15.28
CA ILE A 346 -0.57 -8.08 -15.87
C ILE A 346 -1.66 -8.03 -14.80
N LEU A 347 -1.40 -8.55 -13.61
CA LEU A 347 -2.34 -8.45 -12.47
C LEU A 347 -2.55 -6.99 -12.05
N SER A 348 -1.47 -6.20 -11.99
CA SER A 348 -1.55 -4.76 -11.72
C SER A 348 -2.35 -4.01 -12.80
N ARG A 349 -2.19 -4.39 -14.08
CA ARG A 349 -2.99 -3.83 -15.18
C ARG A 349 -4.48 -4.13 -15.03
N LYS A 350 -4.84 -5.38 -14.72
CA LYS A 350 -6.24 -5.79 -14.50
C LYS A 350 -6.87 -5.05 -13.32
N LEU A 351 -6.11 -4.86 -12.24
CA LEU A 351 -6.57 -4.08 -11.09
C LEU A 351 -6.78 -2.61 -11.46
N PHE A 352 -5.85 -2.04 -12.22
CA PHE A 352 -5.99 -0.66 -12.74
C PHE A 352 -7.25 -0.51 -13.60
N GLU A 353 -7.48 -1.41 -14.55
CA GLU A 353 -8.71 -1.44 -15.38
C GLU A 353 -9.95 -1.44 -14.48
N THR A 354 -9.99 -2.34 -13.49
CA THR A 354 -11.13 -2.47 -12.56
C THR A 354 -11.40 -1.17 -11.81
N ILE A 355 -10.37 -0.52 -11.27
CA ILE A 355 -10.52 0.71 -10.47
C ILE A 355 -10.91 1.89 -11.36
N VAL A 356 -10.26 2.05 -12.51
CA VAL A 356 -10.51 3.17 -13.43
C VAL A 356 -11.93 3.12 -13.99
N THR A 357 -12.47 1.93 -14.24
CA THR A 357 -13.85 1.75 -14.72
C THR A 357 -14.90 1.75 -13.62
N HIS A 358 -14.51 1.95 -12.36
CA HIS A 358 -15.45 1.92 -11.24
C HIS A 358 -16.34 3.17 -11.27
N PRO A 359 -17.69 3.05 -11.17
CA PRO A 359 -18.61 4.19 -11.31
C PRO A 359 -18.31 5.35 -10.35
N THR A 360 -17.86 5.05 -9.13
CA THR A 360 -17.47 6.06 -8.13
C THR A 360 -16.39 7.02 -8.64
N PHE A 361 -15.56 6.60 -9.59
CA PHE A 361 -14.39 7.36 -10.04
C PHE A 361 -14.51 7.93 -11.46
N GLU A 362 -15.71 7.93 -12.06
CA GLU A 362 -15.92 8.36 -13.46
C GLU A 362 -15.45 9.80 -13.75
N GLN A 363 -15.54 10.68 -12.76
CA GLN A 363 -15.15 12.10 -12.88
C GLN A 363 -13.88 12.46 -12.08
N MET A 364 -13.21 11.47 -11.49
CA MET A 364 -12.02 11.73 -10.67
C MET A 364 -10.76 11.72 -11.51
N ASP A 365 -9.80 12.57 -11.16
CA ASP A 365 -8.47 12.51 -11.73
C ASP A 365 -7.64 11.36 -11.16
N PHE A 366 -6.72 10.87 -11.98
CA PHE A 366 -5.81 9.78 -11.64
C PHE A 366 -4.35 10.20 -11.76
N LEU A 367 -3.58 9.92 -10.71
CA LEU A 367 -2.12 9.98 -10.71
C LEU A 367 -1.54 8.57 -10.63
N LEU A 368 -0.83 8.17 -11.68
CA LEU A 368 -0.06 6.92 -11.71
C LEU A 368 1.32 7.14 -11.09
N LEU A 369 1.63 6.38 -10.04
CA LEU A 369 2.98 6.28 -9.48
C LEU A 369 3.66 5.02 -10.03
N LEU A 370 4.73 5.22 -10.79
CA LEU A 370 5.62 4.16 -11.25
C LEU A 370 6.75 4.01 -10.23
N ASN A 371 6.54 3.14 -9.26
CA ASN A 371 7.40 2.96 -8.10
C ASN A 371 8.48 1.89 -8.33
N LYS A 372 9.43 1.80 -7.40
CA LYS A 372 10.58 0.89 -7.42
C LYS A 372 11.49 1.12 -8.62
N MET A 373 11.67 2.40 -8.97
CA MET A 373 12.54 2.80 -10.06
C MET A 373 14.00 2.34 -9.82
N ASP A 374 14.44 2.35 -8.57
CA ASP A 374 15.73 1.81 -8.12
C ASP A 374 15.91 0.32 -8.44
N GLU A 375 14.97 -0.55 -8.03
CA GLU A 375 15.02 -1.98 -8.37
C GLU A 375 14.92 -2.20 -9.89
N PHE A 376 14.16 -1.36 -10.58
CA PHE A 376 13.95 -1.47 -12.03
C PHE A 376 15.20 -1.06 -12.82
N GLU A 377 15.90 -0.01 -12.39
CA GLU A 377 17.16 0.48 -12.98
C GLU A 377 18.22 -0.63 -13.04
N GLU A 378 18.36 -1.41 -11.98
CA GLU A 378 19.29 -2.55 -11.96
C GLU A 378 18.79 -3.71 -12.82
N LYS A 379 17.49 -4.03 -12.72
CA LYS A 379 16.92 -5.24 -13.32
C LYS A 379 16.82 -5.18 -14.85
N ILE A 380 16.49 -4.02 -15.41
CA ILE A 380 16.24 -3.85 -16.85
C ILE A 380 17.50 -4.04 -17.71
N GLU A 381 18.68 -3.84 -17.13
CA GLU A 381 19.97 -4.08 -17.79
C GLU A 381 20.24 -5.57 -18.04
N HIS A 382 19.55 -6.47 -17.33
CA HIS A 382 19.78 -7.91 -17.39
C HIS A 382 18.56 -8.71 -17.85
N ILE A 383 17.35 -8.20 -17.63
CA ILE A 383 16.11 -8.90 -17.93
C ILE A 383 15.27 -8.01 -18.86
N PRO A 384 15.02 -8.41 -20.13
CA PRO A 384 14.34 -7.55 -21.09
C PRO A 384 12.87 -7.34 -20.72
N LEU A 385 12.34 -6.16 -21.01
CA LEU A 385 10.95 -5.80 -20.71
C LEU A 385 9.93 -6.73 -21.40
N THR A 386 10.34 -7.32 -22.54
CA THR A 386 9.54 -8.26 -23.33
C THR A 386 9.20 -9.58 -22.62
N GLN A 387 9.75 -9.83 -21.42
CA GLN A 387 9.29 -10.90 -20.52
C GLN A 387 7.83 -10.72 -20.08
N CYS A 388 7.31 -9.49 -20.12
CA CYS A 388 5.89 -9.23 -19.95
C CYS A 388 5.21 -9.19 -21.32
N ASP A 389 4.21 -10.06 -21.54
CA ASP A 389 3.49 -10.13 -22.81
C ASP A 389 2.90 -8.79 -23.25
N TRP A 390 2.48 -7.95 -22.30
CA TRP A 390 1.93 -6.61 -22.57
C TRP A 390 2.95 -5.61 -23.13
N PHE A 391 4.24 -5.90 -22.95
CA PHE A 391 5.38 -5.11 -23.39
C PHE A 391 6.22 -5.79 -24.48
N SER A 392 5.66 -6.82 -25.13
CA SER A 392 6.33 -7.59 -26.19
C SER A 392 6.77 -6.75 -27.41
N ASP A 393 6.15 -5.59 -27.64
CA ASP A 393 6.48 -4.62 -28.69
C ASP A 393 7.55 -3.59 -28.28
N PHE A 394 8.15 -3.71 -27.09
CA PHE A 394 9.22 -2.80 -26.64
C PHE A 394 10.55 -3.08 -27.35
N HIS A 395 10.95 -2.18 -28.24
CA HIS A 395 12.20 -2.25 -29.00
C HIS A 395 12.94 -0.90 -28.93
N PRO A 396 13.75 -0.65 -27.88
CA PRO A 396 14.42 0.64 -27.71
C PRO A 396 15.53 0.80 -28.77
N ILE A 397 15.54 1.93 -29.46
CA ILE A 397 16.64 2.30 -30.37
C ILE A 397 17.74 2.92 -29.50
N ILE A 398 18.71 2.11 -29.10
CA ILE A 398 19.88 2.59 -28.34
C ILE A 398 20.91 3.11 -29.35
N SER A 399 21.22 4.40 -29.31
CA SER A 399 22.35 4.93 -30.09
C SER A 399 23.66 4.55 -29.40
N HIS A 400 24.37 3.56 -29.96
CA HIS A 400 25.71 3.20 -29.52
C HIS A 400 26.72 4.26 -29.98
N ASN A 401 26.83 5.37 -29.25
CA ASN A 401 27.97 6.26 -29.43
C ASN A 401 29.25 5.56 -28.93
N ARG A 402 30.23 5.46 -29.83
CA ARG A 402 31.54 4.79 -29.62
C ARG A 402 32.24 5.24 -28.32
N PRO A 403 32.93 4.33 -27.60
CA PRO A 403 33.76 4.68 -26.45
C PRO A 403 35.08 5.30 -26.93
N GLY A 404 35.03 6.55 -27.39
CA GLY A 404 36.21 7.25 -27.91
C GLY A 404 36.07 8.75 -28.20
N SER A 405 34.99 9.41 -27.78
CA SER A 405 34.84 10.86 -27.95
C SER A 405 34.73 11.55 -26.60
N ASN A 406 35.80 12.23 -26.20
CA ASN A 406 35.96 13.00 -24.96
C ASN A 406 35.16 14.32 -24.95
N ASN A 407 33.90 14.31 -25.38
CA ASN A 407 33.02 15.47 -25.27
C ASN A 407 31.86 15.17 -24.32
N ASN A 408 31.99 15.72 -23.12
CA ASN A 408 31.01 15.74 -22.03
C ASN A 408 29.72 16.48 -22.42
N ILE A 409 28.73 15.78 -22.98
CA ILE A 409 27.26 15.88 -22.76
C ILE A 409 26.65 14.78 -23.65
N ASN A 410 26.59 13.54 -23.15
CA ASN A 410 25.78 12.49 -23.78
C ASN A 410 24.45 12.40 -23.01
N ASN A 411 23.51 13.29 -23.35
CA ASN A 411 22.11 13.26 -22.87
C ASN A 411 21.29 12.12 -23.54
N ASN A 412 21.89 10.95 -23.72
CA ASN A 412 21.12 9.80 -24.19
C ASN A 412 20.34 9.24 -23.00
N PRO A 413 19.01 9.08 -23.11
CA PRO A 413 18.23 8.50 -22.03
C PRO A 413 18.71 7.07 -21.75
N SER A 414 18.84 6.73 -20.47
CA SER A 414 19.19 5.35 -20.08
C SER A 414 18.09 4.37 -20.52
N LEU A 415 18.44 3.08 -20.63
CA LEU A 415 17.47 2.04 -20.98
C LEU A 415 16.30 2.04 -19.98
N SER A 416 16.60 2.23 -18.69
CA SER A 416 15.60 2.36 -17.63
C SER A 416 14.64 3.55 -17.84
N GLN A 417 15.14 4.71 -18.27
CA GLN A 417 14.31 5.89 -18.60
C GLN A 417 13.42 5.64 -19.82
N LEU A 418 13.97 5.04 -20.88
CA LEU A 418 13.21 4.68 -22.08
C LEU A 418 12.10 3.66 -21.75
N ALA A 419 12.43 2.65 -20.97
CA ALA A 419 11.50 1.58 -20.60
C ALA A 419 10.41 2.09 -19.64
N SER A 420 10.75 2.90 -18.63
CA SER A 420 9.77 3.48 -17.72
C SER A 420 8.83 4.47 -18.43
N HIS A 421 9.36 5.27 -19.36
CA HIS A 421 8.54 6.13 -20.22
C HIS A 421 7.59 5.31 -21.10
N TYR A 422 8.06 4.21 -21.70
CA TYR A 422 7.23 3.32 -22.48
C TYR A 422 6.10 2.69 -21.65
N ILE A 423 6.40 2.24 -20.42
CA ILE A 423 5.39 1.73 -19.49
C ILE A 423 4.36 2.81 -19.17
N ALA A 424 4.80 4.04 -18.87
CA ALA A 424 3.92 5.19 -18.65
C ALA A 424 2.98 5.41 -19.85
N VAL A 425 3.50 5.35 -21.08
CA VAL A 425 2.69 5.49 -22.31
C VAL A 425 1.68 4.36 -22.46
N LYS A 426 2.02 3.11 -22.11
CA LYS A 426 1.07 1.98 -22.13
C LYS A 426 -0.09 2.22 -21.17
N PHE A 427 0.17 2.65 -19.94
CA PHE A 427 -0.89 2.99 -18.97
C PHE A 427 -1.70 4.21 -19.41
N LYS A 428 -1.07 5.27 -19.95
CA LYS A 428 -1.78 6.44 -20.49
C LYS A 428 -2.73 6.07 -21.62
N ARG A 429 -2.28 5.23 -22.57
CA ARG A 429 -3.13 4.74 -23.67
C ARG A 429 -4.30 3.89 -23.15
N LEU A 430 -4.03 3.01 -22.19
CA LEU A 430 -5.06 2.20 -21.54
C LEU A 430 -6.10 3.09 -20.84
N TYR A 431 -5.66 4.03 -20.01
CA TYR A 431 -6.54 4.97 -19.32
C TYR A 431 -7.39 5.79 -20.30
N SER A 432 -6.76 6.42 -21.30
CA SER A 432 -7.46 7.19 -22.33
C SER A 432 -8.47 6.34 -23.11
N SER A 433 -8.18 5.05 -23.37
CA SER A 433 -9.14 4.16 -24.01
C SER A 433 -10.35 3.78 -23.15
N LEU A 434 -10.22 3.86 -21.83
CA LEU A 434 -11.28 3.52 -20.86
C LEU A 434 -12.12 4.73 -20.48
N THR A 435 -11.50 5.92 -20.33
CA THR A 435 -12.15 7.11 -19.77
C THR A 435 -12.24 8.30 -20.73
N GLY A 436 -11.45 8.31 -21.81
CA GLY A 436 -11.29 9.49 -22.67
C GLY A 436 -10.49 10.64 -22.03
N GLN A 437 -9.99 10.47 -20.81
CA GLN A 437 -9.26 11.50 -20.06
C GLN A 437 -7.75 11.30 -20.08
N ASN A 438 -7.00 12.27 -19.55
CA ASN A 438 -5.55 12.20 -19.41
C ASN A 438 -5.15 11.58 -18.07
N LEU A 439 -4.11 10.74 -18.09
CA LEU A 439 -3.50 10.16 -16.89
C LEU A 439 -2.22 10.92 -16.54
N TYR A 440 -2.14 11.45 -15.31
CA TYR A 440 -0.91 12.01 -14.78
C TYR A 440 0.03 10.88 -14.34
N VAL A 441 1.34 11.06 -14.48
CA VAL A 441 2.32 10.01 -14.15
C VAL A 441 3.52 10.63 -13.43
N SER A 442 4.01 9.97 -12.38
CA SER A 442 5.23 10.30 -11.65
C SER A 442 6.07 9.05 -11.42
N LEU A 443 7.40 9.17 -11.54
CA LEU A 443 8.35 8.11 -11.18
C LEU A 443 8.68 8.23 -9.69
N VAL A 444 8.70 7.10 -8.96
CA VAL A 444 8.87 7.11 -7.51
C VAL A 444 9.93 6.09 -7.08
N LYS A 445 10.79 6.52 -6.16
CA LYS A 445 11.63 5.65 -5.33
C LYS A 445 11.07 5.72 -3.91
N GLY A 446 10.20 4.77 -3.56
CA GLY A 446 9.41 4.83 -2.32
C GLY A 446 10.21 4.87 -1.02
N LEU A 447 11.48 4.47 -1.06
CA LEU A 447 12.42 4.55 0.08
C LEU A 447 13.13 5.92 0.18
N GLU A 448 13.09 6.73 -0.88
CA GLU A 448 13.73 8.04 -0.92
C GLU A 448 12.71 9.13 -0.53
N PRO A 449 12.97 9.91 0.54
CA PRO A 449 12.04 10.92 1.03
C PRO A 449 11.69 11.97 -0.03
N ASP A 450 12.70 12.49 -0.73
CA ASP A 450 12.54 13.56 -1.73
C ASP A 450 11.70 13.10 -2.92
N SER A 451 11.84 11.82 -3.32
CA SER A 451 11.05 11.25 -4.42
C SER A 451 9.57 11.16 -4.05
N VAL A 452 9.25 10.71 -2.84
CA VAL A 452 7.86 10.63 -2.37
C VAL A 452 7.26 12.02 -2.15
N ASP A 453 8.03 12.96 -1.57
CA ASP A 453 7.61 14.35 -1.38
C ASP A 453 7.27 15.01 -2.72
N ALA A 454 8.14 14.88 -3.73
CA ALA A 454 7.90 15.42 -5.05
C ALA A 454 6.63 14.86 -5.72
N SER A 455 6.38 13.55 -5.61
CA SER A 455 5.18 12.93 -6.19
C SER A 455 3.89 13.34 -5.49
N LEU A 456 3.90 13.51 -4.17
CA LEU A 456 2.74 13.97 -3.42
C LEU A 456 2.46 15.46 -3.67
N LYS A 457 3.51 16.29 -3.77
CA LYS A 457 3.39 17.69 -4.20
C LYS A 457 2.82 17.80 -5.61
N TYR A 458 3.23 16.92 -6.52
CA TYR A 458 2.62 16.87 -7.85
C TYR A 458 1.12 16.52 -7.79
N GLY A 459 0.72 15.62 -6.88
CA GLY A 459 -0.70 15.37 -6.58
C GLY A 459 -1.45 16.63 -6.10
N LYS A 460 -0.82 17.44 -5.24
CA LYS A 460 -1.36 18.74 -4.80
C LYS A 460 -1.57 19.69 -6.00
N GLU A 461 -0.61 19.80 -6.90
CA GLU A 461 -0.72 20.69 -8.06
C GLU A 461 -1.82 20.23 -9.03
N ILE A 462 -2.01 18.91 -9.20
CA ILE A 462 -3.14 18.38 -10.00
C ILE A 462 -4.48 18.82 -9.43
N LEU A 463 -4.66 18.75 -8.11
CA LEU A 463 -5.89 19.19 -7.44
C LEU A 463 -6.14 20.69 -7.64
N LYS A 464 -5.11 21.52 -7.48
CA LYS A 464 -5.20 22.98 -7.69
C LYS A 464 -5.65 23.32 -9.11
N TRP A 465 -5.04 22.69 -10.13
CA TRP A 465 -5.43 22.94 -11.52
C TRP A 465 -6.89 22.64 -11.80
N ASN A 466 -7.51 21.70 -11.08
CA ASN A 466 -8.93 21.42 -11.24
C ASN A 466 -9.84 22.47 -10.60
N GLU A 467 -9.43 23.04 -9.47
CA GLU A 467 -10.16 24.13 -8.83
C GLU A 467 -10.11 25.42 -9.66
N GLU A 468 -9.01 25.66 -10.37
CA GLU A 468 -8.81 26.85 -11.21
C GLU A 468 -9.42 26.74 -12.62
N LYS A 469 -9.55 25.52 -13.19
CA LYS A 469 -10.14 25.28 -14.53
C LYS A 469 -11.44 26.06 -14.81
N PRO A 470 -12.45 26.09 -13.92
CA PRO A 470 -13.67 26.86 -14.18
C PRO A 470 -13.43 28.38 -14.26
N ASN A 471 -12.45 28.92 -13.54
CA ASN A 471 -12.14 30.36 -13.53
C ASN A 471 -11.52 30.81 -14.86
N PHE A 472 -10.71 29.97 -15.50
CA PHE A 472 -10.15 30.25 -16.83
C PHE A 472 -11.20 30.26 -17.94
N SER A 473 -12.20 29.37 -17.88
CA SER A 473 -13.27 29.32 -18.88
C SER A 473 -14.19 30.55 -18.86
N LEU A 474 -14.35 31.19 -17.70
CA LEU A 474 -15.14 32.42 -17.55
C LEU A 474 -14.40 33.68 -18.02
N SER A 475 -13.06 33.67 -18.02
CA SER A 475 -12.27 34.80 -18.49
C SER A 475 -12.22 34.93 -20.03
N ASP A 476 -12.28 33.82 -20.76
CA ASP A 476 -12.24 33.83 -22.24
C ASP A 476 -13.52 34.37 -22.88
N ASP A 477 -14.68 34.18 -22.24
CA ASP A 477 -15.96 34.75 -22.72
C ASP A 477 -16.05 36.28 -22.55
N SER A 478 -15.10 36.91 -21.84
CA SER A 478 -15.04 38.36 -21.68
C SER A 478 -14.19 39.08 -22.74
N MET A 479 -13.42 38.35 -23.55
CA MET A 479 -12.49 38.94 -24.54
C MET A 479 -13.00 38.93 -25.99
N HIS A 480 -14.23 38.50 -26.24
CA HIS A 480 -14.85 38.52 -27.57
C HIS A 480 -16.08 39.46 -27.63
N SER A 481 -15.89 40.72 -27.25
CA SER A 481 -16.75 41.82 -27.71
C SER A 481 -15.89 42.89 -28.36
N ILE A 482 -15.56 42.68 -29.64
CA ILE A 482 -15.15 43.75 -30.54
C ILE A 482 -16.26 43.88 -31.58
N GLU A 483 -17.29 44.67 -31.25
CA GLU A 483 -18.19 45.23 -32.24
C GLU A 483 -17.38 46.18 -33.14
N ALA A 484 -17.19 45.80 -34.39
CA ALA A 484 -16.65 46.68 -35.42
C ALA A 484 -17.71 47.72 -35.80
N SER A 485 -17.60 48.94 -35.26
CA SER A 485 -18.37 50.09 -35.69
C SER A 485 -17.95 50.49 -37.11
N SER A 486 -18.88 50.41 -38.07
CA SER A 486 -18.74 50.95 -39.41
C SER A 486 -18.97 52.47 -39.38
N PHE A 487 -17.92 53.25 -39.65
CA PHE A 487 -18.04 54.64 -40.06
C PHE A 487 -17.52 54.80 -41.48
N SER A 488 -18.44 55.13 -42.39
CA SER A 488 -18.20 55.61 -43.74
C SER A 488 -17.84 57.09 -43.72
N HIS A 489 -16.82 57.47 -44.50
CA HIS A 489 -16.62 58.83 -44.99
C HIS A 489 -16.64 58.84 -46.52
#